data_AF-K0K6I1-F1
#
_entry.id   AF-K0K6I1-F1
#
_cell.length_a   1.000
_cell.length_b   1.000
_cell.length_c   1.000
_cell.angle_alpha   90.00
_cell.angle_beta   90.00
_cell.angle_gamma   90.00
#
_symmetry.space_group_name_H-M   'P 1'
#
loop_
_entity.id
_entity.type
_entity.pdbx_description
1 polymer ?
#
loop_
_entity_poly.entity_id
_entity_poly.type
_entity_poly.pdbx_seq_one_letter_code
_entity_poly.pdbx_strand_id
1 'polypeptide(L)'
;MNDNPLIAPVRSSTEWYTGIGIAESVADLVSGIKNGDWLDIGLGGLTTGLEALSIVADPLGSVASNVLSFVIEHVAPLKAMLDDLAGNADAVAAQAATWQRISGAVGEARTAFERESAADTAGWTGRAADAYRARAADTAALLGAAAQGADGLGSATELAGLVVAVVRETVRDLIADLVGRLVVWAVEALTVVGLPVVAVQAATAAAKWGARIAQLVKNLVRTLQKLVPLLRRLKDLFAKIGRKLDELGGGGGKKPPKDPDTPPGSSGDPFDDLPEVEREKLIDELVRDSNPNFPLSRENAEAILRGGPPGTTPEVAGPGGEGADVVFRDANGEVVGRREAKASDGTYASFNSELTHATKQVQRNGEVWFQVPPGTDAQTWVRRWQGQRPGAGLDKYTDVTLVVRDSNGVEVGRYNLGDRLPPR
;
A
#
# COMPACT_ATOMS: atom_id res chain seq x y z
N MET A 1 42.91 -26.49 31.81
CA MET A 1 42.90 -26.38 30.33
C MET A 1 43.31 -24.95 30.03
N ASN A 2 44.42 -24.78 29.31
CA ASN A 2 45.08 -23.48 29.10
C ASN A 2 44.28 -22.60 28.14
N ASP A 3 43.91 -21.40 28.58
CA ASP A 3 43.52 -20.32 27.69
C ASP A 3 44.78 -19.81 26.97
N ASN A 4 44.87 -20.11 25.68
CA ASN A 4 45.95 -19.64 24.83
C ASN A 4 45.68 -18.18 24.43
N PRO A 5 46.52 -17.20 24.83
CA PRO A 5 46.32 -15.79 24.51
C PRO A 5 46.48 -15.45 23.00
N LEU A 6 46.85 -16.43 22.18
CA LEU A 6 46.94 -16.33 20.72
C LEU A 6 45.67 -16.84 20.00
N ILE A 7 44.71 -17.41 20.73
CA ILE A 7 43.42 -17.80 20.16
C ILE A 7 42.46 -16.63 20.39
N ALA A 8 42.16 -15.89 19.33
CA ALA A 8 41.09 -14.90 19.37
C ALA A 8 39.77 -15.60 19.72
N PRO A 9 38.97 -15.10 20.68
CA PRO A 9 37.68 -15.69 21.00
C PRO A 9 36.80 -15.71 19.74
N VAL A 10 36.02 -16.78 19.56
CA VAL A 10 35.00 -16.85 18.51
C VAL A 10 34.02 -15.71 18.76
N ARG A 11 34.18 -14.60 18.04
CA ARG A 11 33.16 -13.55 17.96
C ARG A 11 32.22 -13.96 16.85
N SER A 12 30.97 -14.24 17.21
CA SER A 12 29.91 -14.32 16.22
C SER A 12 29.88 -12.97 15.50
N SER A 13 30.13 -12.95 14.19
CA SER A 13 29.91 -11.74 13.38
C SER A 13 28.43 -11.36 13.32
N THR A 14 27.55 -12.26 13.79
CA THR A 14 26.11 -12.11 13.87
C THR A 14 25.72 -11.98 15.34
N GLU A 15 25.87 -10.80 15.94
CA GLU A 15 25.34 -10.54 17.28
C GLU A 15 23.91 -9.99 17.20
N TRP A 16 23.03 -10.40 18.12
CA TRP A 16 21.57 -10.13 18.09
C TRP A 16 21.19 -8.63 18.11
N TYR A 17 22.12 -7.73 18.45
CA TYR A 17 21.91 -6.28 18.47
C TYR A 17 22.43 -5.55 17.21
N THR A 18 23.08 -6.27 16.29
CA THR A 18 23.53 -5.75 14.98
C THR A 18 22.39 -5.77 13.97
N GLY A 19 22.53 -5.04 12.85
CA GLY A 19 21.52 -5.04 11.78
C GLY A 19 21.34 -6.42 11.13
N ILE A 20 22.39 -7.25 11.19
CA ILE A 20 22.48 -8.56 10.55
C ILE A 20 21.54 -9.58 11.20
N GLY A 21 21.46 -9.62 12.55
CA GLY A 21 20.56 -10.56 13.24
C GLY A 21 19.06 -10.27 13.01
N ILE A 22 18.72 -9.00 12.78
CA ILE A 22 17.37 -8.60 12.38
C ILE A 22 17.11 -9.01 10.93
N ALA A 23 18.10 -8.86 10.04
CA ALA A 23 18.00 -9.29 8.66
C ALA A 23 17.77 -10.81 8.53
N GLU A 24 18.48 -11.63 9.30
CA GLU A 24 18.25 -13.09 9.35
C GLU A 24 16.84 -13.43 9.86
N SER A 25 16.39 -12.77 10.92
CA SER A 25 15.03 -12.96 11.46
C SER A 25 13.94 -12.61 10.45
N VAL A 26 14.17 -11.59 9.63
CA VAL A 26 13.27 -11.23 8.52
C VAL A 26 13.36 -12.28 7.42
N ALA A 27 14.56 -12.65 6.98
CA ALA A 27 14.77 -13.63 5.91
C ALA A 27 14.10 -14.98 6.21
N ASP A 28 14.25 -15.49 7.43
CA ASP A 28 13.63 -16.74 7.89
C ASP A 28 12.10 -16.64 7.88
N LEU A 29 11.54 -15.54 8.39
CA LEU A 29 10.10 -15.33 8.43
C LEU A 29 9.50 -15.20 7.02
N VAL A 30 10.16 -14.42 6.15
CA VAL A 30 9.75 -14.21 4.75
C VAL A 30 9.83 -15.54 3.99
N SER A 31 10.86 -16.34 4.23
CA SER A 31 11.00 -17.67 3.63
C SER A 31 9.85 -18.59 4.04
N GLY A 32 9.48 -18.64 5.33
CA GLY A 32 8.34 -19.43 5.79
C GLY A 32 6.99 -18.98 5.22
N ILE A 33 6.83 -17.67 4.99
CA ILE A 33 5.65 -17.12 4.29
C ILE A 33 5.61 -17.61 2.84
N LYS A 34 6.71 -17.48 2.11
CA LYS A 34 6.81 -17.84 0.69
C LYS A 34 6.69 -19.33 0.43
N ASN A 35 7.23 -20.15 1.33
CA ASN A 35 7.11 -21.61 1.27
C ASN A 35 5.68 -22.10 1.54
N GLY A 36 4.80 -21.23 2.01
CA GLY A 36 3.41 -21.58 2.28
C GLY A 36 3.25 -22.45 3.52
N ASP A 37 4.16 -22.36 4.50
CA ASP A 37 4.10 -23.15 5.74
C ASP A 37 2.80 -22.92 6.54
N TRP A 38 2.14 -21.80 6.28
CA TRP A 38 0.86 -21.41 6.87
C TRP A 38 -0.36 -21.98 6.11
N LEU A 39 -0.18 -22.52 4.90
CA LEU A 39 -1.24 -23.09 4.10
C LEU A 39 -1.76 -24.39 4.74
N ASP A 40 -3.07 -24.56 4.76
CA ASP A 40 -3.68 -25.80 5.25
C ASP A 40 -3.64 -26.87 4.15
N ILE A 41 -3.16 -28.07 4.49
CA ILE A 41 -3.12 -29.26 3.61
C ILE A 41 -4.53 -29.59 3.08
N GLY A 42 -5.58 -29.22 3.83
CA GLY A 42 -6.98 -29.41 3.44
C GLY A 42 -7.51 -28.53 2.30
N LEU A 43 -6.68 -27.66 1.71
CA LEU A 43 -7.03 -26.86 0.53
C LEU A 43 -6.53 -27.43 -0.80
N GLY A 44 -5.82 -28.58 -0.79
CA GLY A 44 -5.53 -29.41 -1.95
C GLY A 44 -5.06 -28.67 -3.22
N GLY A 45 -3.75 -28.47 -3.38
CA GLY A 45 -3.17 -28.20 -4.71
C GLY A 45 -2.71 -26.78 -5.01
N LEU A 46 -2.13 -26.06 -4.06
CA LEU A 46 -1.43 -24.79 -4.35
C LEU A 46 0.04 -24.98 -4.80
N THR A 47 0.54 -26.22 -4.93
CA THR A 47 1.96 -26.47 -5.21
C THR A 47 2.37 -26.35 -6.68
N THR A 48 1.43 -26.17 -7.61
CA THR A 48 1.71 -26.03 -9.04
C THR A 48 0.58 -25.27 -9.75
N GLY A 49 0.86 -24.11 -10.34
CA GLY A 49 -0.03 -23.46 -11.31
C GLY A 49 -0.12 -21.93 -11.20
N LEU A 50 0.91 -21.22 -11.64
CA LEU A 50 0.80 -19.81 -12.05
C LEU A 50 0.24 -19.79 -13.48
N GLU A 51 -1.08 -19.86 -13.63
CA GLU A 51 -1.83 -19.42 -14.81
C GLU A 51 -3.32 -19.76 -14.60
N ALA A 52 -4.15 -18.76 -14.32
CA ALA A 52 -5.58 -18.67 -14.66
C ALA A 52 -6.30 -17.68 -13.72
N LEU A 53 -6.50 -16.45 -14.17
CA LEU A 53 -7.58 -15.59 -13.65
C LEU A 53 -8.23 -14.84 -14.81
N SER A 54 -8.99 -15.56 -15.62
CA SER A 54 -10.10 -14.96 -16.35
C SER A 54 -11.10 -16.04 -16.69
N ILE A 55 -12.36 -15.79 -16.36
CA ILE A 55 -13.62 -16.27 -16.99
C ILE A 55 -14.71 -16.03 -15.93
N VAL A 56 -15.34 -14.86 -16.02
CA VAL A 56 -16.70 -14.70 -15.49
C VAL A 56 -17.62 -15.28 -16.56
N ALA A 57 -18.12 -16.50 -16.34
CA ALA A 57 -19.23 -17.03 -17.11
C ALA A 57 -20.38 -17.26 -16.15
N ASP A 58 -21.55 -16.72 -16.49
CA ASP A 58 -22.79 -16.80 -15.73
C ASP A 58 -23.43 -18.19 -15.92
N PRO A 59 -23.39 -19.09 -14.92
CA PRO A 59 -23.97 -20.43 -15.03
C PRO A 59 -25.50 -20.44 -14.87
N LEU A 60 -26.13 -19.28 -14.64
CA LEU A 60 -27.56 -19.16 -14.37
C LEU A 60 -28.40 -18.75 -15.60
N GLY A 61 -27.76 -18.44 -16.73
CA GLY A 61 -28.41 -17.83 -17.89
C GLY A 61 -29.46 -18.68 -18.61
N SER A 62 -29.67 -19.95 -18.25
CA SER A 62 -30.53 -20.87 -19.04
C SER A 62 -31.48 -21.78 -18.23
N VAL A 63 -31.94 -21.38 -17.04
CA VAL A 63 -32.83 -22.24 -16.23
C VAL A 63 -34.32 -22.04 -16.60
N ALA A 64 -35.02 -23.12 -16.91
CA ALA A 64 -36.46 -23.12 -17.25
C ALA A 64 -37.36 -22.63 -16.10
N SER A 65 -38.47 -21.96 -16.45
CA SER A 65 -39.31 -21.15 -15.54
C SER A 65 -39.89 -21.85 -14.31
N ASN A 66 -40.04 -23.18 -14.32
CA ASN A 66 -40.62 -23.94 -13.20
C ASN A 66 -39.59 -24.35 -12.13
N VAL A 67 -38.29 -24.26 -12.42
CA VAL A 67 -37.18 -24.57 -11.49
C VAL A 67 -36.75 -23.32 -10.70
N LEU A 68 -37.23 -22.15 -11.11
CA LEU A 68 -36.80 -20.85 -10.58
C LEU A 68 -37.18 -20.65 -9.11
N SER A 69 -38.35 -21.14 -8.65
CA SER A 69 -38.77 -20.98 -7.25
C SER A 69 -37.88 -21.76 -6.27
N PHE A 70 -37.51 -23.00 -6.62
CA PHE A 70 -36.60 -23.83 -5.80
C PHE A 70 -35.16 -23.29 -5.83
N VAL A 71 -34.70 -22.84 -7.01
CA VAL A 71 -33.37 -22.22 -7.16
C VAL A 71 -33.27 -20.91 -6.39
N ILE A 72 -34.30 -20.07 -6.41
CA ILE A 72 -34.35 -18.83 -5.62
C ILE A 72 -34.35 -19.15 -4.11
N GLU A 73 -35.12 -20.14 -3.67
CA GLU A 73 -35.29 -20.39 -2.24
C GLU A 73 -34.11 -21.15 -1.61
N HIS A 74 -33.46 -22.06 -2.36
CA HIS A 74 -32.43 -22.96 -1.80
C HIS A 74 -31.03 -22.79 -2.41
N VAL A 75 -30.89 -22.20 -3.60
CA VAL A 75 -29.58 -21.96 -4.25
C VAL A 75 -29.12 -20.51 -4.09
N ALA A 76 -30.04 -19.54 -3.96
CA ALA A 76 -29.67 -18.14 -3.71
C ALA A 76 -28.83 -17.91 -2.44
N PRO A 77 -29.03 -18.62 -1.32
CA PRO A 77 -28.13 -18.51 -0.16
C PRO A 77 -26.68 -18.91 -0.49
N LEU A 78 -26.49 -19.91 -1.35
CA LEU A 78 -25.16 -20.34 -1.81
C LEU A 78 -24.53 -19.32 -2.76
N LYS A 79 -25.35 -18.65 -3.59
CA LYS A 79 -24.91 -17.52 -4.43
C LYS A 79 -24.51 -16.31 -3.60
N ALA A 80 -25.28 -15.97 -2.56
CA ALA A 80 -24.94 -14.88 -1.64
C ALA A 80 -23.60 -15.15 -0.91
N MET A 81 -23.36 -16.39 -0.48
CA MET A 81 -22.05 -16.78 0.07
C MET A 81 -20.90 -16.69 -0.94
N LEU A 82 -21.16 -16.95 -2.23
CA LEU A 82 -20.20 -16.75 -3.30
C LEU A 82 -19.91 -15.25 -3.54
N ASP A 83 -20.95 -14.41 -3.44
CA ASP A 83 -20.82 -12.95 -3.55
C ASP A 83 -20.05 -12.37 -2.35
N ASP A 84 -20.25 -12.90 -1.13
CA ASP A 84 -19.45 -12.54 0.06
C ASP A 84 -17.97 -12.95 -0.09
N LEU A 85 -17.70 -14.02 -0.86
CA LEU A 85 -16.34 -14.44 -1.23
C LEU A 85 -15.76 -13.65 -2.42
N ALA A 86 -16.58 -12.85 -3.13
CA ALA A 86 -16.18 -12.07 -4.31
C ALA A 86 -15.52 -10.74 -3.92
N GLY A 87 -14.55 -10.80 -3.01
CA GLY A 87 -13.67 -9.66 -2.70
C GLY A 87 -12.98 -9.13 -3.96
N ASN A 88 -12.44 -7.91 -3.88
CA ASN A 88 -11.79 -7.26 -5.02
C ASN A 88 -10.37 -7.83 -5.24
N ALA A 89 -10.26 -8.82 -6.13
CA ALA A 89 -8.98 -9.45 -6.49
C ALA A 89 -7.97 -8.45 -7.07
N ASP A 90 -8.43 -7.47 -7.84
CA ASP A 90 -7.56 -6.43 -8.42
C ASP A 90 -6.96 -5.54 -7.32
N ALA A 91 -7.72 -5.23 -6.27
CA ALA A 91 -7.22 -4.49 -5.12
C ALA A 91 -6.16 -5.29 -4.34
N VAL A 92 -6.35 -6.60 -4.18
CA VAL A 92 -5.36 -7.48 -3.53
C VAL A 92 -4.07 -7.54 -4.35
N ALA A 93 -4.18 -7.72 -5.67
CA ALA A 93 -3.03 -7.73 -6.58
C ALA A 93 -2.30 -6.38 -6.60
N ALA A 94 -3.04 -5.27 -6.63
CA ALA A 94 -2.45 -3.93 -6.55
C ALA A 94 -1.71 -3.69 -5.23
N GLN A 95 -2.25 -4.18 -4.10
CA GLN A 95 -1.57 -4.07 -2.80
C GLN A 95 -0.31 -4.92 -2.74
N ALA A 96 -0.33 -6.14 -3.29
CA ALA A 96 0.85 -7.00 -3.39
C ALA A 96 1.95 -6.33 -4.24
N ALA A 97 1.59 -5.79 -5.41
CA ALA A 97 2.51 -5.07 -6.28
C ALA A 97 3.09 -3.80 -5.62
N THR A 98 2.29 -3.10 -4.81
CA THR A 98 2.76 -1.93 -4.04
C THR A 98 3.87 -2.32 -3.08
N TRP A 99 3.70 -3.41 -2.33
CA TRP A 99 4.73 -3.90 -1.41
C TRP A 99 5.99 -4.40 -2.14
N GLN A 100 5.84 -5.03 -3.30
CA GLN A 100 6.99 -5.42 -4.14
C GLN A 100 7.77 -4.20 -4.66
N ARG A 101 7.07 -3.12 -5.08
CA ARG A 101 7.71 -1.86 -5.49
C ARG A 101 8.44 -1.19 -4.34
N ILE A 102 7.85 -1.17 -3.14
CA ILE A 102 8.50 -0.67 -1.92
C ILE A 102 9.77 -1.47 -1.65
N SER A 103 9.72 -2.80 -1.74
CA SER A 103 10.91 -3.65 -1.60
C SER A 103 12.02 -3.26 -2.58
N GLY A 104 11.67 -3.11 -3.87
CA GLY A 104 12.61 -2.68 -4.91
C GLY A 104 13.26 -1.33 -4.59
N ALA A 105 12.45 -0.32 -4.28
CA ALA A 105 12.95 1.02 -3.96
C ALA A 105 13.88 1.04 -2.73
N VAL A 106 13.54 0.30 -1.67
CA VAL A 106 14.39 0.20 -0.48
C VAL A 106 15.68 -0.58 -0.77
N GLY A 107 15.62 -1.61 -1.63
CA GLY A 107 16.79 -2.35 -2.10
C GLY A 107 17.74 -1.49 -2.97
N GLU A 108 17.18 -0.64 -3.82
CA GLU A 108 17.95 0.35 -4.59
C GLU A 108 18.62 1.37 -3.67
N ALA A 109 17.89 1.90 -2.67
CA ALA A 109 18.44 2.82 -1.68
C ALA A 109 19.58 2.18 -0.87
N ARG A 110 19.43 0.91 -0.46
CA ARG A 110 20.51 0.14 0.17
C ARG A 110 21.75 0.08 -0.73
N THR A 111 21.57 -0.28 -1.99
CA THR A 111 22.68 -0.46 -2.93
C THR A 111 23.41 0.87 -3.19
N ALA A 112 22.66 1.97 -3.33
CA ALA A 112 23.21 3.30 -3.46
C ALA A 112 24.03 3.69 -2.21
N PHE A 113 23.46 3.45 -1.02
CA PHE A 113 24.12 3.72 0.26
C PHE A 113 25.42 2.93 0.44
N GLU A 114 25.42 1.62 0.15
CA GLU A 114 26.63 0.78 0.22
C GLU A 114 27.73 1.31 -0.72
N ARG A 115 27.35 1.67 -1.95
CA ARG A 115 28.26 2.20 -2.97
C ARG A 115 28.86 3.54 -2.54
N GLU A 116 28.03 4.48 -2.12
CA GLU A 116 28.45 5.84 -1.73
C GLU A 116 29.30 5.82 -0.47
N SER A 117 28.88 5.05 0.55
CA SER A 117 29.66 4.87 1.78
C SER A 117 31.05 4.28 1.52
N ALA A 118 31.16 3.32 0.60
CA ALA A 118 32.45 2.76 0.20
C ALA A 118 33.31 3.77 -0.57
N ALA A 119 32.72 4.53 -1.49
CA ALA A 119 33.43 5.54 -2.28
C ALA A 119 33.96 6.69 -1.42
N ASP A 120 33.11 7.26 -0.57
CA ASP A 120 33.44 8.44 0.25
C ASP A 120 34.48 8.10 1.34
N THR A 121 34.59 6.84 1.74
CA THR A 121 35.54 6.40 2.76
C THR A 121 36.77 5.68 2.21
N ALA A 122 36.92 5.57 0.88
CA ALA A 122 38.00 4.81 0.26
C ALA A 122 39.41 5.28 0.66
N GLY A 123 39.61 6.60 0.78
CA GLY A 123 40.86 7.20 1.24
C GLY A 123 40.99 7.32 2.76
N TRP A 124 39.91 7.06 3.51
CA TRP A 124 39.86 7.26 4.95
C TRP A 124 40.32 6.00 5.69
N THR A 125 41.39 6.14 6.48
CA THR A 125 42.05 5.05 7.19
C THR A 125 42.09 5.30 8.70
N GLY A 126 42.32 4.22 9.46
CA GLY A 126 42.40 4.24 10.92
C GLY A 126 41.10 3.83 11.61
N ARG A 127 41.15 3.69 12.94
CA ARG A 127 40.08 3.11 13.75
C ARG A 127 38.71 3.77 13.59
N ALA A 128 38.67 5.08 13.35
CA ALA A 128 37.43 5.81 13.12
C ALA A 128 36.78 5.44 11.77
N ALA A 129 37.58 5.27 10.72
CA ALA A 129 37.11 4.84 9.41
C ALA A 129 36.54 3.41 9.45
N ASP A 130 37.21 2.52 10.18
CA ASP A 130 36.74 1.13 10.35
C ASP A 130 35.43 1.06 11.14
N ALA A 131 35.30 1.87 12.20
CA ALA A 131 34.06 1.97 12.96
C ALA A 131 32.90 2.54 12.12
N TYR A 132 33.17 3.55 11.28
CA TYR A 132 32.17 4.09 10.36
C TYR A 132 31.73 3.04 9.33
N ARG A 133 32.67 2.32 8.70
CA ARG A 133 32.35 1.27 7.73
C ARG A 133 31.54 0.12 8.35
N ALA A 134 31.85 -0.26 9.59
CA ALA A 134 31.04 -1.24 10.33
C ALA A 134 29.61 -0.72 10.57
N ARG A 135 29.46 0.56 10.94
CA ARG A 135 28.16 1.20 11.14
C ARG A 135 27.36 1.29 9.83
N ALA A 136 28.02 1.62 8.73
CA ALA A 136 27.40 1.63 7.41
C ALA A 136 26.93 0.23 7.00
N ALA A 137 27.73 -0.80 7.24
CA ALA A 137 27.32 -2.19 6.98
C ALA A 137 26.06 -2.58 7.79
N ASP A 138 25.98 -2.17 9.07
CA ASP A 138 24.77 -2.38 9.88
C ASP A 138 23.53 -1.66 9.31
N THR A 139 23.68 -0.40 8.89
CA THR A 139 22.60 0.36 8.26
C THR A 139 22.14 -0.30 6.96
N ALA A 140 23.08 -0.72 6.11
CA ALA A 140 22.78 -1.42 4.87
C ALA A 140 22.07 -2.76 5.12
N ALA A 141 22.46 -3.51 6.15
CA ALA A 141 21.79 -4.74 6.56
C ALA A 141 20.35 -4.49 7.00
N LEU A 142 20.08 -3.40 7.74
CA LEU A 142 18.72 -3.02 8.14
C LEU A 142 17.85 -2.57 6.96
N LEU A 143 18.41 -1.83 6.01
CA LEU A 143 17.71 -1.50 4.76
C LEU A 143 17.40 -2.77 3.96
N GLY A 144 18.33 -3.72 3.91
CA GLY A 144 18.12 -5.04 3.31
C GLY A 144 17.00 -5.82 4.01
N ALA A 145 16.98 -5.81 5.34
CA ALA A 145 15.91 -6.42 6.14
C ALA A 145 14.55 -5.76 5.85
N ALA A 146 14.50 -4.43 5.74
CA ALA A 146 13.26 -3.71 5.42
C ALA A 146 12.75 -4.06 4.02
N ALA A 147 13.65 -4.11 3.02
CA ALA A 147 13.32 -4.52 1.66
C ALA A 147 12.77 -5.95 1.62
N GLN A 148 13.44 -6.91 2.26
CA GLN A 148 12.97 -8.30 2.34
C GLN A 148 11.62 -8.42 3.06
N GLY A 149 11.43 -7.65 4.13
CA GLY A 149 10.16 -7.65 4.84
C GLY A 149 9.01 -7.12 3.99
N ALA A 150 9.26 -6.09 3.17
CA ALA A 150 8.26 -5.56 2.25
C ALA A 150 7.91 -6.58 1.16
N ASP A 151 8.90 -7.29 0.62
CA ASP A 151 8.70 -8.38 -0.34
C ASP A 151 7.91 -9.55 0.27
N GLY A 152 8.17 -9.89 1.55
CA GLY A 152 7.37 -10.86 2.29
C GLY A 152 5.90 -10.46 2.47
N LEU A 153 5.62 -9.17 2.73
CA LEU A 153 4.24 -8.66 2.78
C LEU A 153 3.55 -8.73 1.41
N GLY A 154 4.26 -8.41 0.34
CA GLY A 154 3.74 -8.55 -1.02
C GLY A 154 3.39 -10.01 -1.33
N SER A 155 4.33 -10.92 -1.07
CA SER A 155 4.17 -12.36 -1.28
C SER A 155 3.04 -12.96 -0.44
N ALA A 156 2.92 -12.58 0.84
CA ALA A 156 1.82 -13.02 1.70
C ALA A 156 0.45 -12.59 1.15
N THR A 157 0.37 -11.36 0.66
CA THR A 157 -0.85 -10.78 0.10
C THR A 157 -1.25 -11.50 -1.20
N GLU A 158 -0.28 -11.73 -2.08
CA GLU A 158 -0.45 -12.46 -3.33
C GLU A 158 -0.92 -13.90 -3.09
N LEU A 159 -0.22 -14.65 -2.23
CA LEU A 159 -0.59 -16.02 -1.89
C LEU A 159 -1.96 -16.10 -1.21
N ALA A 160 -2.30 -15.17 -0.32
CA ALA A 160 -3.64 -15.09 0.25
C ALA A 160 -4.72 -14.85 -0.82
N GLY A 161 -4.45 -13.96 -1.79
CA GLY A 161 -5.31 -13.74 -2.95
C GLY A 161 -5.51 -15.01 -3.78
N LEU A 162 -4.43 -15.75 -4.04
CA LEU A 162 -4.47 -17.02 -4.77
C LEU A 162 -5.31 -18.08 -4.04
N VAL A 163 -5.15 -18.20 -2.71
CA VAL A 163 -5.96 -19.13 -1.89
C VAL A 163 -7.45 -18.80 -1.99
N VAL A 164 -7.81 -17.52 -1.92
CA VAL A 164 -9.20 -17.07 -2.08
C VAL A 164 -9.73 -17.39 -3.47
N ALA A 165 -8.92 -17.18 -4.51
CA ALA A 165 -9.29 -17.49 -5.89
C ALA A 165 -9.58 -18.98 -6.11
N VAL A 166 -8.72 -19.87 -5.61
CA VAL A 166 -8.92 -21.33 -5.70
C VAL A 166 -10.21 -21.76 -4.99
N VAL A 167 -10.49 -21.20 -3.81
CA VAL A 167 -11.72 -21.50 -3.07
C VAL A 167 -12.94 -21.01 -3.85
N ARG A 168 -12.87 -19.81 -4.44
CA ARG A 168 -13.96 -19.26 -5.26
C ARG A 168 -14.24 -20.13 -6.49
N GLU A 169 -13.20 -20.56 -7.20
CA GLU A 169 -13.32 -21.45 -8.36
C GLU A 169 -13.96 -22.78 -7.96
N THR A 170 -13.48 -23.39 -6.86
CA THR A 170 -14.03 -24.65 -6.36
C THR A 170 -15.51 -24.51 -5.95
N VAL A 171 -15.89 -23.41 -5.30
CA VAL A 171 -17.28 -23.13 -4.93
C VAL A 171 -18.14 -22.96 -6.17
N ARG A 172 -17.66 -22.25 -7.19
CA ARG A 172 -18.33 -22.09 -8.48
C ARG A 172 -18.58 -23.45 -9.14
N ASP A 173 -17.58 -24.32 -9.19
CA ASP A 173 -17.70 -25.64 -9.81
C ASP A 173 -18.71 -26.53 -9.08
N LEU A 174 -18.71 -26.47 -7.74
CA LEU A 174 -19.73 -27.14 -6.94
C LEU A 174 -21.14 -26.63 -7.24
N ILE A 175 -21.32 -25.31 -7.36
CA ILE A 175 -22.62 -24.73 -7.73
C ILE A 175 -23.02 -25.17 -9.13
N ALA A 176 -22.10 -25.18 -10.10
CA ALA A 176 -22.37 -25.62 -11.47
C ALA A 176 -22.80 -27.09 -11.53
N ASP A 177 -22.12 -27.99 -10.81
CA ASP A 177 -22.50 -29.40 -10.70
C ASP A 177 -23.88 -29.57 -10.03
N LEU A 178 -24.19 -28.79 -8.98
CA LEU A 178 -25.51 -28.80 -8.37
C LEU A 178 -26.60 -28.39 -9.37
N VAL A 179 -26.39 -27.27 -10.08
CA VAL A 179 -27.35 -26.78 -11.09
C VAL A 179 -27.56 -27.81 -12.20
N GLY A 180 -26.49 -28.43 -12.70
CA GLY A 180 -26.59 -29.49 -13.72
C GLY A 180 -27.49 -30.65 -13.28
N ARG A 181 -27.38 -31.08 -12.02
CA ARG A 181 -28.24 -32.13 -11.46
C ARG A 181 -29.69 -31.69 -11.29
N LEU A 182 -29.91 -30.46 -10.83
CA LEU A 182 -31.26 -29.91 -10.68
C LEU A 182 -31.99 -29.85 -12.02
N VAL A 183 -31.29 -29.55 -13.12
CA VAL A 183 -31.86 -29.58 -14.48
C VAL A 183 -32.30 -30.98 -14.87
N VAL A 184 -31.47 -32.01 -14.63
CA VAL A 184 -31.84 -33.41 -14.93
C VAL A 184 -33.08 -33.84 -14.13
N TRP A 185 -33.11 -33.57 -12.83
CA TRP A 185 -34.26 -33.94 -12.00
C TRP A 185 -35.53 -33.15 -12.35
N ALA A 186 -35.40 -31.91 -12.81
CA ALA A 186 -36.54 -31.12 -13.27
C ALA A 186 -37.25 -31.77 -14.48
N VAL A 187 -36.49 -32.44 -15.36
CA VAL A 187 -37.07 -33.20 -16.47
C VAL A 187 -37.80 -34.45 -15.97
N GLU A 188 -37.26 -35.16 -14.98
CA GLU A 188 -37.89 -36.34 -14.36
C GLU A 188 -39.19 -35.98 -13.61
N ALA A 189 -39.21 -34.79 -12.99
CA ALA A 189 -40.36 -34.24 -12.25
C ALA A 189 -41.57 -33.87 -13.12
N LEU A 190 -41.44 -33.84 -14.45
CA LEU A 190 -42.58 -33.62 -15.36
C LEU A 190 -43.63 -34.75 -15.27
N THR A 191 -43.30 -35.85 -14.60
CA THR A 191 -44.23 -36.93 -14.28
C THR A 191 -44.83 -36.74 -12.88
N VAL A 192 -46.16 -36.83 -12.74
CA VAL A 192 -46.88 -36.62 -11.45
C VAL A 192 -46.39 -37.55 -10.32
N VAL A 193 -45.89 -38.74 -10.67
CA VAL A 193 -45.34 -39.72 -9.72
C VAL A 193 -43.91 -39.36 -9.26
N GLY A 194 -43.15 -38.61 -10.07
CA GLY A 194 -41.75 -38.26 -9.78
C GLY A 194 -41.56 -37.07 -8.84
N LEU A 195 -42.57 -36.21 -8.70
CA LEU A 195 -42.46 -34.93 -7.96
C LEU A 195 -41.98 -35.07 -6.50
N PRO A 196 -42.53 -35.98 -5.66
CA PRO A 196 -42.08 -36.09 -4.26
C PRO A 196 -40.65 -36.61 -4.14
N VAL A 197 -40.24 -37.53 -5.02
CA VAL A 197 -38.91 -38.14 -5.01
C VAL A 197 -37.85 -37.14 -5.44
N VAL A 198 -38.11 -36.38 -6.50
CA VAL A 198 -37.22 -35.33 -7.01
C VAL A 198 -36.98 -34.23 -5.97
N ALA A 199 -38.01 -33.80 -5.24
CA ALA A 199 -37.88 -32.77 -4.22
C ALA A 199 -36.92 -33.19 -3.08
N VAL A 200 -37.02 -34.44 -2.62
CA VAL A 200 -36.12 -34.98 -1.58
C VAL A 200 -34.69 -35.11 -2.09
N GLN A 201 -34.50 -35.55 -3.34
CA GLN A 201 -33.18 -35.67 -3.95
C GLN A 201 -32.51 -34.29 -4.12
N ALA A 202 -33.27 -33.30 -4.60
CA ALA A 202 -32.81 -31.93 -4.76
C ALA A 202 -32.40 -31.29 -3.43
N ALA A 203 -33.21 -31.44 -2.38
CA ALA A 203 -32.89 -30.95 -1.04
C ALA A 203 -31.64 -31.64 -0.46
N THR A 204 -31.53 -32.96 -0.61
CA THR A 204 -30.37 -33.74 -0.14
C THR A 204 -29.09 -33.31 -0.84
N ALA A 205 -29.16 -33.03 -2.15
CA ALA A 205 -28.04 -32.52 -2.92
C ALA A 205 -27.68 -31.08 -2.52
N ALA A 206 -28.64 -30.17 -2.41
CA ALA A 206 -28.36 -28.82 -1.93
C ALA A 206 -27.65 -28.85 -0.55
N ALA A 207 -28.13 -29.66 0.39
CA ALA A 207 -27.52 -29.83 1.70
C ALA A 207 -26.08 -30.37 1.63
N LYS A 208 -25.84 -31.41 0.80
CA LYS A 208 -24.51 -31.99 0.63
C LYS A 208 -23.50 -31.01 0.00
N TRP A 209 -23.93 -30.18 -0.95
CA TRP A 209 -23.05 -29.20 -1.60
C TRP A 209 -22.83 -27.99 -0.69
N GLY A 210 -23.86 -27.53 0.01
CA GLY A 210 -23.73 -26.51 1.05
C GLY A 210 -22.74 -26.92 2.14
N ALA A 211 -22.79 -28.18 2.60
CA ALA A 211 -21.83 -28.70 3.57
C ALA A 211 -20.38 -28.71 3.05
N ARG A 212 -20.18 -29.05 1.77
CA ARG A 212 -18.85 -29.01 1.12
C ARG A 212 -18.32 -27.59 1.00
N ILE A 213 -19.16 -26.65 0.55
CA ILE A 213 -18.82 -25.23 0.44
C ILE A 213 -18.46 -24.66 1.82
N ALA A 214 -19.28 -24.94 2.84
CA ALA A 214 -19.01 -24.51 4.21
C ALA A 214 -17.66 -25.04 4.73
N GLN A 215 -17.31 -26.29 4.40
CA GLN A 215 -16.01 -26.85 4.77
C GLN A 215 -14.85 -26.15 4.06
N LEU A 216 -14.99 -25.83 2.76
CA LEU A 216 -13.98 -25.07 2.01
C LEU A 216 -13.76 -23.68 2.61
N VAL A 217 -14.84 -22.94 2.90
CA VAL A 217 -14.76 -21.62 3.55
C VAL A 217 -14.12 -21.74 4.93
N LYS A 218 -14.45 -22.77 5.71
CA LYS A 218 -13.83 -23.00 7.02
C LYS A 218 -12.35 -23.31 6.92
N ASN A 219 -11.90 -23.99 5.85
CA ASN A 219 -10.48 -24.24 5.60
C ASN A 219 -9.76 -22.96 5.13
N LEU A 220 -10.41 -22.15 4.29
CA LEU A 220 -9.91 -20.82 3.89
C LEU A 220 -9.67 -19.93 5.10
N VAL A 221 -10.68 -19.77 5.97
CA VAL A 221 -10.58 -18.94 7.18
C VAL A 221 -9.47 -19.44 8.08
N ARG A 222 -9.35 -20.76 8.30
CA ARG A 222 -8.26 -21.35 9.10
C ARG A 222 -6.87 -21.06 8.50
N THR A 223 -6.76 -21.10 7.18
CA THR A 223 -5.52 -20.81 6.46
C THR A 223 -5.13 -19.34 6.65
N LEU A 224 -6.06 -18.41 6.43
CA LEU A 224 -5.82 -16.98 6.68
C LEU A 224 -5.51 -16.68 8.15
N GLN A 225 -6.15 -17.38 9.09
CA GLN A 225 -5.83 -17.25 10.52
C GLN A 225 -4.41 -17.69 10.88
N LYS A 226 -3.83 -18.66 10.16
CA LYS A 226 -2.41 -19.05 10.31
C LYS A 226 -1.45 -18.01 9.72
N LEU A 227 -1.88 -17.24 8.72
CA LEU A 227 -1.07 -16.15 8.13
C LEU A 227 -0.97 -14.92 9.05
N VAL A 228 -2.06 -14.53 9.70
CA VAL A 228 -2.13 -13.35 10.59
C VAL A 228 -0.97 -13.25 11.59
N PRO A 229 -0.57 -14.29 12.35
CA PRO A 229 0.55 -14.20 13.28
C PRO A 229 1.90 -13.96 12.59
N LEU A 230 2.10 -14.44 11.35
CA LEU A 230 3.31 -14.17 10.58
C LEU A 230 3.39 -12.68 10.21
N LEU A 231 2.27 -12.09 9.77
CA LEU A 231 2.19 -10.66 9.46
C LEU A 231 2.43 -9.78 10.70
N ARG A 232 1.94 -10.20 11.87
CA ARG A 232 2.22 -9.49 13.14
C ARG A 232 3.71 -9.53 13.50
N ARG A 233 4.36 -10.69 13.37
CA ARG A 233 5.82 -10.81 13.58
C ARG A 233 6.59 -9.92 12.63
N LEU A 234 6.14 -9.80 11.38
CA LEU A 234 6.77 -8.96 10.39
C LEU A 234 6.63 -7.46 10.74
N LYS A 235 5.46 -7.03 11.21
CA LYS A 235 5.26 -5.68 11.79
C LYS A 235 6.21 -5.42 12.97
N ASP A 236 6.37 -6.38 13.87
CA ASP A 236 7.28 -6.24 15.02
C ASP A 236 8.74 -6.13 14.58
N LEU A 237 9.14 -6.84 13.53
CA LEU A 237 10.47 -6.73 12.92
C LEU A 237 10.67 -5.36 12.27
N PHE A 238 9.70 -4.81 11.55
CA PHE A 238 9.75 -3.44 11.05
C PHE A 238 9.93 -2.41 12.17
N ALA A 239 9.20 -2.56 13.27
CA ALA A 239 9.36 -1.67 14.42
C ALA A 239 10.76 -1.79 15.06
N LYS A 240 11.35 -2.99 15.06
CA LYS A 240 12.75 -3.20 15.51
C LYS A 240 13.75 -2.55 14.55
N ILE A 241 13.53 -2.67 13.23
CA ILE A 241 14.36 -2.02 12.21
C ILE A 241 14.34 -0.50 12.40
N GLY A 242 13.16 0.10 12.54
CA GLY A 242 13.00 1.55 12.76
C GLY A 242 13.77 2.02 14.00
N ARG A 243 13.52 1.40 15.16
CA ARG A 243 14.26 1.73 16.40
C ARG A 243 15.78 1.60 16.23
N LYS A 244 16.24 0.56 15.52
CA LYS A 244 17.67 0.38 15.29
C LYS A 244 18.22 1.44 14.36
N LEU A 245 17.52 1.84 13.31
CA LEU A 245 17.92 2.96 12.44
C LEU A 245 17.92 4.30 13.19
N ASP A 246 17.06 4.48 14.21
CA ASP A 246 17.11 5.66 15.08
C ASP A 246 18.35 5.63 16.01
N GLU A 247 18.66 4.45 16.58
CA GLU A 247 19.89 4.24 17.35
C GLU A 247 21.13 4.46 16.47
N LEU A 248 21.21 3.75 15.33
CA LEU A 248 21.65 4.20 13.99
C LEU A 248 22.15 5.65 13.92
N GLY A 249 21.20 6.55 13.67
CA GLY A 249 21.39 7.96 13.39
C GLY A 249 21.67 8.86 14.60
N GLY A 250 21.76 8.32 15.83
CA GLY A 250 22.23 9.07 17.00
C GLY A 250 21.26 9.17 18.19
N GLY A 251 20.27 8.29 18.31
CA GLY A 251 19.23 8.33 19.34
C GLY A 251 19.62 8.06 20.81
N GLY A 252 20.89 8.17 21.25
CA GLY A 252 21.18 7.89 22.68
C GLY A 252 22.56 8.15 23.28
N GLY A 253 23.56 8.62 22.52
CA GLY A 253 24.88 8.95 23.06
C GLY A 253 25.13 10.45 23.01
N LYS A 254 25.77 11.03 24.06
CA LYS A 254 26.25 12.42 24.04
C LYS A 254 26.86 12.74 22.68
N LYS A 255 26.28 13.74 22.00
CA LYS A 255 26.74 14.24 20.70
C LYS A 255 28.26 14.39 20.70
N PRO A 256 28.97 14.01 19.62
CA PRO A 256 30.38 14.38 19.45
C PRO A 256 30.52 15.90 19.58
N PRO A 257 31.69 16.43 19.99
CA PRO A 257 31.92 17.88 19.99
C PRO A 257 31.56 18.43 18.61
N LYS A 258 30.69 19.44 18.60
CA LYS A 258 30.20 20.08 17.37
C LYS A 258 31.38 20.56 16.53
N ASP A 259 31.36 20.22 15.25
CA ASP A 259 32.06 20.98 14.23
C ASP A 259 31.46 22.40 14.23
N PRO A 260 32.25 23.47 14.41
CA PRO A 260 31.74 24.84 14.54
C PRO A 260 30.94 25.34 13.32
N ASP A 261 31.00 24.64 12.18
CA ASP A 261 30.40 25.11 10.91
C ASP A 261 29.05 24.45 10.54
N THR A 262 28.44 23.61 11.39
CA THR A 262 27.09 23.04 11.10
C THR A 262 25.99 23.70 11.95
N PRO A 263 24.99 24.39 11.34
CA PRO A 263 23.86 24.95 12.07
C PRO A 263 22.98 23.85 12.71
N PRO A 264 22.48 24.06 13.94
CA PRO A 264 21.72 23.04 14.66
C PRO A 264 20.24 23.03 14.22
N GLY A 265 19.71 21.89 13.78
CA GLY A 265 18.25 21.73 13.65
C GLY A 265 17.74 20.63 12.70
N SER A 266 18.48 20.32 11.63
CA SER A 266 17.87 19.60 10.50
C SER A 266 17.43 18.16 10.78
N SER A 267 16.13 17.98 10.91
CA SER A 267 15.35 16.73 10.93
C SER A 267 15.17 16.10 9.54
N GLY A 268 15.83 16.67 8.51
CA GLY A 268 15.68 16.30 7.11
C GLY A 268 14.48 16.95 6.43
N ASP A 269 13.42 17.28 7.17
CA ASP A 269 12.26 18.03 6.67
C ASP A 269 12.30 19.49 7.18
N PRO A 270 12.35 20.49 6.27
CA PRO A 270 12.21 21.90 6.59
C PRO A 270 11.13 22.26 7.62
N PHE A 271 10.00 21.58 7.59
CA PHE A 271 8.87 21.87 8.46
C PHE A 271 9.14 21.43 9.90
N ASP A 272 9.81 20.29 10.10
CA ASP A 272 10.12 19.77 11.43
C ASP A 272 11.23 20.56 12.14
N ASP A 273 12.02 21.32 11.39
CA ASP A 273 13.04 22.24 11.90
C ASP A 273 12.44 23.49 12.57
N LEU A 274 11.17 23.79 12.28
CA LEU A 274 10.44 24.90 12.88
C LEU A 274 10.08 24.58 14.34
N PRO A 275 10.07 25.59 15.24
CA PRO A 275 9.48 25.48 16.56
C PRO A 275 8.03 24.98 16.48
N GLU A 276 7.61 24.14 17.43
CA GLU A 276 6.27 23.54 17.45
C GLU A 276 5.14 24.59 17.36
N VAL A 277 5.30 25.72 18.05
CA VAL A 277 4.33 26.84 18.00
C VAL A 277 4.20 27.42 16.59
N GLU A 278 5.29 27.47 15.84
CA GLU A 278 5.30 27.97 14.47
C GLU A 278 4.69 26.95 13.50
N ARG A 279 4.97 25.67 13.69
CA ARG A 279 4.31 24.58 12.93
C ARG A 279 2.79 24.62 13.11
N GLU A 280 2.32 24.70 14.35
CA GLU A 280 0.89 24.78 14.67
C GLU A 280 0.23 26.00 14.05
N LYS A 281 0.92 27.15 14.08
CA LYS A 281 0.44 28.38 13.45
C LYS A 281 0.26 28.21 11.93
N LEU A 282 1.23 27.63 11.23
CA LEU A 282 1.13 27.42 9.78
C LEU A 282 0.00 26.45 9.41
N ILE A 283 -0.16 25.36 10.19
CA ILE A 283 -1.28 24.43 10.01
C ILE A 283 -2.62 25.16 10.18
N ASP A 284 -2.77 25.94 11.25
CA ASP A 284 -4.01 26.68 11.52
C ASP A 284 -4.30 27.75 10.45
N GLU A 285 -3.27 28.42 9.94
CA GLU A 285 -3.42 29.40 8.85
C GLU A 285 -3.93 28.73 7.58
N LEU A 286 -3.37 27.59 7.19
CA LEU A 286 -3.76 26.86 5.99
C LEU A 286 -5.17 26.25 6.11
N VAL A 287 -5.51 25.71 7.28
CA VAL A 287 -6.88 25.22 7.56
C VAL A 287 -7.88 26.38 7.51
N ARG A 288 -7.54 27.53 8.10
CA ARG A 288 -8.42 28.71 8.13
C ARG A 288 -8.65 29.33 6.76
N ASP A 289 -7.64 29.31 5.88
CA ASP A 289 -7.75 29.85 4.53
C ASP A 289 -8.49 28.92 3.55
N SER A 290 -8.64 27.65 3.93
CA SER A 290 -9.36 26.67 3.13
C SER A 290 -10.88 26.89 3.11
N ASN A 291 -11.58 26.13 2.26
CA ASN A 291 -13.03 26.22 2.10
C ASN A 291 -13.77 26.03 3.44
N PRO A 292 -14.53 27.03 3.93
CA PRO A 292 -15.15 26.95 5.25
C PRO A 292 -16.25 25.89 5.37
N ASN A 293 -16.85 25.48 4.24
CA ASN A 293 -17.86 24.41 4.22
C ASN A 293 -17.25 23.01 4.15
N PHE A 294 -15.98 22.92 3.74
CA PHE A 294 -15.23 21.68 3.67
C PHE A 294 -13.74 21.97 3.93
N PRO A 295 -13.39 22.30 5.18
CA PRO A 295 -12.04 22.76 5.49
C PRO A 295 -11.03 21.62 5.32
N LEU A 296 -9.78 21.99 5.05
CA LEU A 296 -8.67 21.05 5.11
C LEU A 296 -8.63 20.38 6.48
N SER A 297 -8.43 19.06 6.51
CA SER A 297 -8.10 18.38 7.75
C SER A 297 -6.71 18.81 8.22
N ARG A 298 -6.49 18.82 9.53
CA ARG A 298 -5.16 19.14 10.09
C ARG A 298 -4.07 18.23 9.53
N GLU A 299 -4.37 16.94 9.36
CA GLU A 299 -3.44 15.97 8.78
C GLU A 299 -3.04 16.33 7.33
N ASN A 300 -4.01 16.76 6.50
CA ASN A 300 -3.70 17.18 5.14
C ASN A 300 -2.98 18.54 5.10
N ALA A 301 -3.35 19.48 5.97
CA ALA A 301 -2.65 20.76 6.07
C ALA A 301 -1.17 20.56 6.47
N GLU A 302 -0.90 19.67 7.43
CA GLU A 302 0.45 19.28 7.80
C GLU A 302 1.18 18.59 6.64
N ALA A 303 0.53 17.66 5.94
CA ALA A 303 1.12 16.97 4.79
C ALA A 303 1.50 17.94 3.65
N ILE A 304 0.75 19.03 3.45
CA ILE A 304 1.06 20.08 2.47
C ILE A 304 2.31 20.88 2.87
N LEU A 305 2.57 21.05 4.17
CA LEU A 305 3.72 21.80 4.69
C LEU A 305 5.02 20.97 4.72
N ARG A 306 4.90 19.64 4.79
CA ARG A 306 6.01 18.69 4.86
C ARG A 306 6.60 18.31 3.50
N GLY A 307 7.85 17.86 3.46
CA GLY A 307 8.51 17.39 2.24
C GLY A 307 8.91 18.53 1.31
N GLY A 308 9.24 19.68 1.87
CA GLY A 308 9.89 20.77 1.14
C GLY A 308 11.34 20.45 0.77
N PRO A 309 11.94 21.18 -0.19
CA PRO A 309 13.36 20.99 -0.52
C PRO A 309 14.25 21.21 0.72
N PRO A 310 15.30 20.40 0.93
CA PRO A 310 16.18 20.56 2.09
C PRO A 310 16.78 21.97 2.20
N GLY A 311 16.85 22.49 3.43
CA GLY A 311 17.38 23.83 3.69
C GLY A 311 16.45 24.97 3.32
N THR A 312 15.15 24.68 3.11
CA THR A 312 14.12 25.70 2.93
C THR A 312 13.34 25.95 4.22
N THR A 313 12.48 26.95 4.20
CA THR A 313 11.45 27.22 5.21
C THR A 313 10.08 27.32 4.53
N PRO A 314 9.06 26.57 4.97
CA PRO A 314 7.70 26.74 4.46
C PRO A 314 7.07 28.03 5.01
N GLU A 315 6.37 28.75 4.15
CA GLU A 315 5.54 29.90 4.49
C GLU A 315 4.14 29.71 3.92
N VAL A 316 3.12 30.11 4.69
CA VAL A 316 1.72 30.11 4.25
C VAL A 316 1.32 31.53 3.85
N ALA A 317 0.76 31.69 2.66
CA ALA A 317 0.23 32.96 2.20
C ALA A 317 -1.05 33.32 2.98
N GLY A 318 -1.23 34.61 3.26
CA GLY A 318 -2.49 35.10 3.84
C GLY A 318 -3.65 35.09 2.84
N PRO A 319 -4.90 35.21 3.32
CA PRO A 319 -6.09 35.08 2.48
C PRO A 319 -6.11 36.07 1.30
N GLY A 320 -6.39 35.54 0.11
CA GLY A 320 -6.69 36.33 -1.10
C GLY A 320 -5.47 36.93 -1.81
N GLY A 321 -4.27 36.42 -1.56
CA GLY A 321 -3.05 36.80 -2.30
C GLY A 321 -3.01 36.22 -3.72
N GLU A 322 -2.28 36.89 -4.62
CA GLU A 322 -1.87 36.30 -5.90
C GLU A 322 -0.64 35.41 -5.66
N GLY A 323 -0.71 34.13 -6.04
CA GLY A 323 0.36 33.16 -5.81
C GLY A 323 -0.12 31.90 -5.08
N ALA A 324 0.82 30.97 -4.88
CA ALA A 324 0.56 29.69 -4.23
C ALA A 324 0.31 29.86 -2.72
N ASP A 325 -0.62 29.08 -2.16
CA ASP A 325 -0.96 29.07 -0.73
C ASP A 325 0.25 28.75 0.17
N VAL A 326 1.19 27.93 -0.30
CA VAL A 326 2.44 27.60 0.40
C VAL A 326 3.63 27.81 -0.52
N VAL A 327 4.66 28.45 0.00
CA VAL A 327 5.95 28.61 -0.67
C VAL A 327 7.09 28.11 0.22
N PHE A 328 8.09 27.51 -0.41
CA PHE A 328 9.33 27.09 0.25
C PHE A 328 10.44 28.07 -0.12
N ARG A 329 10.99 28.77 0.87
CA ARG A 329 12.09 29.74 0.66
C ARG A 329 13.42 29.17 1.08
N ASP A 330 14.44 29.36 0.26
CA ASP A 330 15.82 29.04 0.65
C ASP A 330 16.39 30.07 1.64
N ALA A 331 17.65 29.86 2.06
CA ALA A 331 18.35 30.77 2.98
C ALA A 331 18.54 32.21 2.42
N ASN A 332 18.40 32.41 1.12
CA ASN A 332 18.48 33.73 0.47
C ASN A 332 17.10 34.40 0.35
N GLY A 333 16.03 33.72 0.75
CA GLY A 333 14.64 34.17 0.63
C GLY A 333 14.01 33.92 -0.74
N GLU A 334 14.68 33.18 -1.63
CA GLU A 334 14.16 32.83 -2.95
C GLU A 334 13.14 31.69 -2.87
N VAL A 335 12.03 31.80 -3.62
CA VAL A 335 11.00 30.75 -3.67
C VAL A 335 11.46 29.62 -4.59
N VAL A 336 11.78 28.48 -4.00
CA VAL A 336 12.26 27.28 -4.70
C VAL A 336 11.21 26.16 -4.77
N GLY A 337 10.09 26.28 -4.06
CA GLY A 337 8.96 25.37 -4.13
C GLY A 337 7.63 26.10 -3.94
N ARG A 338 6.57 25.62 -4.61
CA ARG A 338 5.22 26.20 -4.56
C ARG A 338 4.19 25.08 -4.41
N ARG A 339 3.24 25.26 -3.51
CA ARG A 339 2.09 24.38 -3.37
C ARG A 339 0.81 25.19 -3.24
N GLU A 340 -0.19 24.81 -4.03
CA GLU A 340 -1.53 25.34 -3.90
C GLU A 340 -2.43 24.31 -3.24
N ALA A 341 -3.19 24.70 -2.24
CA ALA A 341 -4.15 23.85 -1.56
C ALA A 341 -5.57 24.13 -2.05
N LYS A 342 -6.34 23.07 -2.29
CA LYS A 342 -7.77 23.16 -2.61
C LYS A 342 -8.51 22.12 -1.78
N ALA A 343 -9.66 22.51 -1.25
CA ALA A 343 -10.55 21.63 -0.52
C ALA A 343 -11.96 21.81 -1.05
N SER A 344 -12.52 20.73 -1.61
CA SER A 344 -13.84 20.75 -2.24
C SER A 344 -14.62 19.54 -1.79
N ASP A 345 -15.83 19.76 -1.25
CA ASP A 345 -16.84 18.72 -1.03
C ASP A 345 -17.57 18.34 -2.34
N GLY A 346 -17.18 18.98 -3.45
CA GLY A 346 -18.02 19.14 -4.63
C GLY A 346 -17.86 18.08 -5.72
N THR A 347 -18.35 18.47 -6.91
CA THR A 347 -18.42 17.62 -8.10
C THR A 347 -17.18 17.77 -8.98
N TYR A 348 -17.09 16.95 -10.05
CA TYR A 348 -16.09 17.15 -11.11
C TYR A 348 -16.06 18.58 -11.68
N ALA A 349 -17.18 19.31 -11.71
CA ALA A 349 -17.21 20.67 -12.22
C ALA A 349 -16.38 21.63 -11.33
N SER A 350 -16.53 21.51 -10.01
CA SER A 350 -15.74 22.25 -9.02
C SER A 350 -14.27 21.89 -9.15
N PHE A 351 -13.96 20.59 -9.15
CA PHE A 351 -12.60 20.07 -9.37
C PHE A 351 -11.96 20.64 -10.64
N ASN A 352 -12.66 20.64 -11.77
CA ASN A 352 -12.12 21.13 -13.03
C ASN A 352 -11.79 22.63 -13.00
N SER A 353 -12.68 23.44 -12.41
CA SER A 353 -12.48 24.88 -12.28
C SER A 353 -11.32 25.20 -11.33
N GLU A 354 -11.36 24.61 -10.13
CA GLU A 354 -10.38 24.84 -9.07
C GLU A 354 -8.99 24.35 -9.48
N LEU A 355 -8.85 23.16 -10.06
CA LEU A 355 -7.57 22.65 -10.54
C LEU A 355 -6.98 23.57 -11.62
N THR A 356 -7.80 24.04 -12.55
CA THR A 356 -7.32 24.94 -13.62
C THR A 356 -6.85 26.29 -13.05
N HIS A 357 -7.49 26.78 -11.99
CA HIS A 357 -7.06 27.99 -11.30
C HIS A 357 -5.77 27.74 -10.49
N ALA A 358 -5.75 26.66 -9.70
CA ALA A 358 -4.63 26.27 -8.85
C ALA A 358 -3.32 26.09 -9.62
N THR A 359 -3.37 25.46 -10.80
CA THR A 359 -2.19 25.34 -11.66
C THR A 359 -1.58 26.69 -12.07
N LYS A 360 -2.36 27.78 -12.11
CA LYS A 360 -1.82 29.12 -12.38
C LYS A 360 -1.17 29.74 -11.13
N GLN A 361 -1.71 29.46 -9.94
CA GLN A 361 -1.17 29.97 -8.67
C GLN A 361 0.22 29.40 -8.37
N VAL A 362 0.44 28.13 -8.70
CA VAL A 362 1.80 27.54 -8.70
C VAL A 362 2.63 27.90 -9.93
N GLN A 363 2.21 28.88 -10.74
CA GLN A 363 2.91 29.31 -11.96
C GLN A 363 3.18 28.17 -12.97
N ARG A 364 2.36 27.12 -12.90
CA ARG A 364 2.53 25.86 -13.63
C ARG A 364 3.86 25.14 -13.38
N ASN A 365 4.47 25.40 -12.23
CA ASN A 365 5.68 24.74 -11.76
C ASN A 365 5.61 24.57 -10.23
N GLY A 366 5.20 23.39 -9.79
CA GLY A 366 4.95 23.09 -8.38
C GLY A 366 3.87 22.03 -8.19
N GLU A 367 3.25 22.01 -7.02
CA GLU A 367 2.26 20.99 -6.68
C GLU A 367 0.88 21.58 -6.38
N VAL A 368 -0.17 20.94 -6.86
CA VAL A 368 -1.54 21.24 -6.44
C VAL A 368 -1.99 20.11 -5.52
N TRP A 369 -2.36 20.46 -4.29
CA TRP A 369 -2.87 19.53 -3.29
C TRP A 369 -4.37 19.70 -3.17
N PHE A 370 -5.11 18.61 -3.39
CA PHE A 370 -6.55 18.64 -3.50
C PHE A 370 -7.18 17.68 -2.49
N GLN A 371 -7.87 18.22 -1.50
CA GLN A 371 -8.68 17.45 -0.56
C GLN A 371 -10.08 17.23 -1.13
N VAL A 372 -10.52 15.97 -1.13
CA VAL A 372 -11.84 15.53 -1.62
C VAL A 372 -12.56 14.66 -0.58
N PRO A 373 -13.87 14.42 -0.72
CA PRO A 373 -14.58 13.47 0.14
C PRO A 373 -14.03 12.04 0.01
N PRO A 374 -14.06 11.23 1.09
CA PRO A 374 -13.69 9.83 1.04
C PRO A 374 -14.48 9.05 -0.02
N GLY A 375 -13.79 8.15 -0.74
CA GLY A 375 -14.38 7.35 -1.83
C GLY A 375 -14.43 8.05 -3.19
N THR A 376 -13.88 9.27 -3.32
CA THR A 376 -13.76 9.97 -4.61
C THR A 376 -12.82 9.24 -5.57
N ASP A 377 -13.31 8.94 -6.78
CA ASP A 377 -12.49 8.41 -7.87
C ASP A 377 -11.69 9.54 -8.56
N ALA A 378 -10.57 9.89 -7.94
CA ALA A 378 -9.67 10.94 -8.41
C ALA A 378 -9.12 10.65 -9.82
N GLN A 379 -8.84 9.38 -10.12
CA GLN A 379 -8.27 9.00 -11.42
C GLN A 379 -9.25 9.30 -12.56
N THR A 380 -10.54 9.00 -12.36
CA THR A 380 -11.58 9.32 -13.34
C THR A 380 -11.72 10.82 -13.57
N TRP A 381 -11.63 11.62 -12.50
CA TRP A 381 -11.66 13.08 -12.63
C TRP A 381 -10.46 13.62 -13.39
N VAL A 382 -9.25 13.15 -13.07
CA VAL A 382 -8.03 13.57 -13.79
C VAL A 382 -8.08 13.17 -15.26
N ARG A 383 -8.50 11.93 -15.58
CA ARG A 383 -8.69 11.49 -16.99
C ARG A 383 -9.66 12.40 -17.73
N ARG A 384 -10.78 12.76 -17.10
CA ARG A 384 -11.77 13.66 -17.70
C ARG A 384 -11.20 15.06 -17.91
N TRP A 385 -10.42 15.57 -16.97
CA TRP A 385 -9.76 16.87 -17.06
C TRP A 385 -8.71 16.92 -18.18
N GLN A 386 -7.89 15.88 -18.30
CA GLN A 386 -6.92 15.73 -19.40
C GLN A 386 -7.61 15.52 -20.76
N GLY A 387 -8.77 14.83 -20.77
CA GLY A 387 -9.59 14.60 -21.96
C GLY A 387 -10.11 15.89 -22.61
N GLN A 388 -10.32 16.94 -21.83
CA GLN A 388 -10.74 18.26 -22.32
C GLN A 388 -9.61 19.09 -22.96
N ARG A 389 -8.37 18.58 -22.97
CA ARG A 389 -7.16 19.27 -23.44
C ARG A 389 -6.42 18.45 -24.51
N PRO A 390 -6.92 18.36 -25.76
CA PRO A 390 -6.27 17.58 -26.82
C PRO A 390 -4.99 18.26 -27.38
N GLY A 391 -4.02 17.45 -27.85
CA GLY A 391 -2.75 17.91 -28.44
C GLY A 391 -1.69 18.35 -27.42
N ALA A 392 -0.81 19.29 -27.80
CA ALA A 392 0.20 19.95 -26.94
C ALA A 392 -0.39 20.77 -25.77
N GLY A 393 -1.70 20.65 -25.52
CA GLY A 393 -2.42 21.41 -24.48
C GLY A 393 -2.04 21.01 -23.05
N LEU A 394 -1.38 19.85 -22.88
CA LEU A 394 -0.89 19.37 -21.59
C LEU A 394 0.57 19.77 -21.30
N ASP A 395 1.36 20.10 -22.32
CA ASP A 395 2.81 20.38 -22.20
C ASP A 395 3.12 21.46 -21.17
N LYS A 396 2.22 22.46 -21.06
CA LYS A 396 2.33 23.54 -20.08
C LYS A 396 2.09 23.12 -18.62
N TYR A 397 1.80 21.85 -18.35
CA TYR A 397 1.55 21.29 -17.01
C TYR A 397 2.54 20.16 -16.66
N THR A 398 3.58 19.96 -17.46
CA THR A 398 4.62 18.92 -17.27
C THR A 398 5.36 19.07 -15.95
N ASP A 399 5.49 20.29 -15.44
CA ASP A 399 6.10 20.59 -14.15
C ASP A 399 5.06 20.76 -13.02
N VAL A 400 3.82 20.27 -13.22
CA VAL A 400 2.77 20.32 -12.21
C VAL A 400 2.41 18.92 -11.73
N THR A 401 2.64 18.67 -10.44
CA THR A 401 2.16 17.46 -9.76
C THR A 401 0.84 17.75 -9.06
N LEU A 402 -0.20 17.00 -9.36
CA LEU A 402 -1.45 16.97 -8.59
C LEU A 402 -1.38 15.85 -7.56
N VAL A 403 -1.57 16.20 -6.29
CA VAL A 403 -1.74 15.28 -5.17
C VAL A 403 -3.19 15.35 -4.71
N VAL A 404 -3.90 14.24 -4.68
CA VAL A 404 -5.28 14.16 -4.23
C VAL A 404 -5.34 13.31 -2.97
N ARG A 405 -5.90 13.88 -1.90
CA ARG A 405 -6.09 13.20 -0.61
C ARG A 405 -7.55 13.26 -0.20
N ASP A 406 -8.04 12.25 0.51
CA ASP A 406 -9.35 12.36 1.14
C ASP A 406 -9.28 13.15 2.45
N SER A 407 -10.43 13.53 3.01
CA SER A 407 -10.50 14.26 4.28
C SER A 407 -10.01 13.48 5.50
N ASN A 408 -9.78 12.16 5.38
CA ASN A 408 -9.19 11.32 6.44
C ASN A 408 -7.67 11.26 6.36
N GLY A 409 -7.04 12.05 5.49
CA GLY A 409 -5.59 12.08 5.34
C GLY A 409 -5.04 11.03 4.38
N VAL A 410 -5.86 10.23 3.69
CA VAL A 410 -5.37 9.18 2.80
C VAL A 410 -5.07 9.74 1.41
N GLU A 411 -3.87 9.52 0.88
CA GLU A 411 -3.56 9.84 -0.52
C GLU A 411 -4.29 8.89 -1.46
N VAL A 412 -5.23 9.42 -2.24
CA VAL A 412 -6.07 8.68 -3.19
C VAL A 412 -5.57 8.81 -4.63
N GLY A 413 -4.56 9.64 -4.88
CA GLY A 413 -3.84 9.66 -6.13
C GLY A 413 -2.80 10.76 -6.25
N ARG A 414 -1.78 10.50 -7.06
CA ARG A 414 -0.73 11.45 -7.42
C ARG A 414 -0.46 11.37 -8.91
N TYR A 415 -0.51 12.51 -9.58
CA TYR A 415 -0.52 12.58 -11.03
C TYR A 415 0.35 13.73 -11.53
N ASN A 416 1.26 13.48 -12.46
CA ASN A 416 1.81 14.56 -13.27
C ASN A 416 0.72 15.02 -14.26
N LEU A 417 0.38 16.31 -14.26
CA LEU A 417 -0.72 16.82 -15.08
C LEU A 417 -0.37 16.91 -16.57
N GLY A 418 0.92 16.98 -16.91
CA GLY A 418 1.41 16.88 -18.28
C GLY A 418 1.37 15.46 -18.83
N ASP A 419 1.51 14.45 -17.96
CA ASP A 419 1.52 13.04 -18.36
C ASP A 419 0.10 12.48 -18.50
N ARG A 420 -0.31 12.26 -19.75
CA ARG A 420 -1.65 11.76 -20.05
C ARG A 420 -1.82 10.33 -19.49
N LEU A 421 -2.84 10.16 -18.67
CA LEU A 421 -3.24 8.86 -18.17
C LEU A 421 -3.71 7.95 -19.32
N PRO A 422 -3.43 6.63 -19.25
CA PRO A 422 -3.88 5.69 -20.26
C PRO A 422 -5.41 5.69 -20.39
N PRO A 423 -5.96 5.40 -21.57
CA PRO A 423 -7.39 5.18 -21.75
C PRO A 423 -7.90 4.05 -20.85
N ARG A 424 -9.22 4.02 -20.61
CA ARG A 424 -9.86 2.98 -19.79
C ARG A 424 -9.82 1.62 -20.48
#